data_AF-A0A8T4AVP7-F1
#
_entry.id   AF-A0A8T4AVP7-F1
#
_cell.length_a   1.000
_cell.length_b   1.000
_cell.length_c   1.000
_cell.angle_alpha   90.00
_cell.angle_beta   90.00
_cell.angle_gamma   90.00
#
_symmetry.space_group_name_H-M   'P 1'
#
loop_
_entity.id
_entity.type
_entity.pdbx_description
1 polymer ?
#
loop_
_entity_poly.entity_id
_entity_poly.type
_entity_poly.pdbx_seq_one_letter_code
_entity_poly.pdbx_strand_id
1 'polypeptide(L)' 'MAKAAVRDFCAIAKNIHGVSEVTAQVARNNPASQHVLRRNGFSLMQGKVQSVELNGEPLWLDSFQKHL' A
#
# COMPACT_ATOMS: atom_id res chain seq x y z
N MET A 1 10.01 6.41 10.79
CA MET A 1 10.79 5.36 10.08
C MET A 1 10.03 4.78 8.90
N ALA A 2 8.84 4.18 9.06
CA ALA A 2 8.08 3.58 7.94
C ALA A 2 7.82 4.51 6.74
N LYS A 3 7.55 5.80 6.97
CA LYS A 3 7.35 6.79 5.90
C LYS A 3 8.56 6.93 4.97
N ALA A 4 9.77 6.98 5.53
CA ALA A 4 11.00 7.10 4.75
C ALA A 4 11.25 5.82 3.95
N ALA A 5 11.07 4.65 4.57
CA ALA A 5 11.24 3.37 3.90
C ALA A 5 10.31 3.20 2.68
N VAL A 6 9.03 3.59 2.78
CA VAL A 6 8.09 3.51 1.64
C VAL A 6 8.51 4.44 0.51
N ARG A 7 8.93 5.68 0.82
CA ARG A 7 9.43 6.63 -0.16
C ARG A 7 10.67 6.09 -0.87
N ASP A 8 11.62 5.61 -0.10
CA ASP A 8 12.92 5.16 -0.61
C ASP A 8 12.75 3.88 -1.45
N PHE A 9 11.86 2.97 -1.03
CA PHE A 9 11.43 1.83 -1.84
C PHE A 9 10.85 2.25 -3.19
N CYS A 10 9.93 3.21 -3.21
CA CYS A 10 9.37 3.72 -4.47
C CYS A 10 10.45 4.32 -5.38
N ALA A 11 11.40 5.06 -4.82
CA ALA A 11 12.51 5.62 -5.60
C ALA A 11 13.42 4.53 -6.19
N ILE A 12 13.74 3.49 -5.42
CA ILE A 12 14.50 2.33 -5.88
C ILE A 12 13.75 1.58 -6.99
N ALA A 13 12.47 1.28 -6.77
CA ALA A 13 11.63 0.58 -7.74
C ALA A 13 11.59 1.31 -9.09
N LYS A 14 11.44 2.64 -9.08
CA LYS A 14 11.45 3.46 -10.29
C LYS A 14 12.84 3.51 -10.95
N ASN A 15 13.84 3.97 -10.20
CA ASN A 15 15.10 4.42 -10.78
C ASN A 15 16.05 3.26 -11.09
N ILE A 16 15.96 2.16 -10.35
CA ILE A 16 16.84 0.99 -10.52
C ILE A 16 16.13 -0.09 -11.35
N HIS A 17 14.84 -0.31 -11.08
CA HIS A 17 14.10 -1.43 -11.67
C HIS A 17 13.11 -1.03 -12.77
N GLY A 18 12.95 0.26 -13.07
CA GLY A 18 12.04 0.73 -14.11
C GLY A 18 10.56 0.44 -13.82
N VAL A 19 10.20 0.22 -12.56
CA VAL A 19 8.81 -0.05 -12.15
C VAL A 19 7.99 1.22 -12.35
N SER A 20 6.89 1.12 -13.09
CA SER A 20 5.97 2.23 -13.37
C SER A 20 4.84 2.36 -12.36
N GLU A 21 4.55 1.31 -11.59
CA GLU A 21 3.42 1.27 -10.67
C GLU A 21 3.68 0.32 -9.50
N VAL A 22 3.20 0.73 -8.31
CA VAL A 22 3.18 -0.12 -7.11
C VAL A 22 1.77 -0.18 -6.54
N THR A 23 1.32 -1.39 -6.22
CA THR A 23 0.11 -1.64 -5.43
C THR A 23 0.48 -2.16 -4.04
N ALA A 24 -0.17 -1.64 -3.01
CA ALA A 24 -0.02 -2.07 -1.63
C ALA A 24 -1.39 -2.39 -1.03
N GLN A 25 -1.46 -3.39 -0.16
CA GLN A 25 -2.68 -3.79 0.54
C GLN A 25 -2.55 -3.54 2.03
N VAL A 26 -3.59 -2.97 2.63
CA VAL A 26 -3.61 -2.64 4.06
C VAL A 26 -4.94 -3.02 4.65
N ALA A 27 -4.92 -3.56 5.86
CA ALA A 27 -6.14 -3.83 6.61
C ALA A 27 -7.03 -2.58 6.73
N ARG A 28 -8.32 -2.73 6.43
CA ARG A 28 -9.30 -1.64 6.48
C ARG A 28 -9.39 -1.01 7.87
N ASN A 29 -9.17 -1.80 8.91
CA ASN A 29 -9.14 -1.36 10.30
C ASN A 29 -7.78 -0.81 10.76
N ASN A 30 -6.80 -0.63 9.87
CA ASN A 30 -5.48 -0.08 10.19
C ASN A 30 -5.29 1.33 9.59
N PRO A 31 -5.84 2.38 10.24
CA PRO A 31 -5.76 3.75 9.74
C PRO A 31 -4.32 4.31 9.73
N ALA A 32 -3.44 3.82 10.62
CA ALA A 32 -2.05 4.25 10.68
C ALA A 32 -1.28 3.89 9.40
N SER A 33 -1.41 2.65 8.94
CA SER A 33 -0.79 2.19 7.69
C SER A 33 -1.40 2.88 6.47
N GLN A 34 -2.73 3.07 6.43
CA GLN A 34 -3.38 3.83 5.37
C GLN A 34 -2.86 5.27 5.29
N HIS A 35 -2.63 5.92 6.45
CA HIS A 35 -2.05 7.25 6.50
C HIS A 35 -0.64 7.30 5.93
N VAL A 36 0.20 6.29 6.22
CA VAL A 36 1.55 6.18 5.65
C VAL A 36 1.51 6.11 4.12
N LEU A 37 0.61 5.30 3.55
CA LEU A 37 0.47 5.17 2.10
C LEU A 37 -0.02 6.46 1.45
N ARG A 38 -1.07 7.09 1.99
CA ARG A 38 -1.59 8.38 1.48
C ARG A 38 -0.50 9.47 1.50
N ARG A 39 0.30 9.53 2.57
CA ARG A 39 1.43 10.49 2.67
C ARG A 39 2.54 10.24 1.65
N ASN A 40 2.64 9.02 1.11
CA ASN A 40 3.60 8.67 0.07
C ASN A 40 3.02 8.76 -1.35
N GLY A 41 1.83 9.34 -1.51
CA GLY A 41 1.21 9.56 -2.82
C GLY A 41 0.45 8.36 -3.37
N PHE A 42 0.14 7.37 -2.52
CA PHE A 42 -0.75 6.29 -2.92
C PHE A 42 -2.22 6.72 -2.81
N SER A 43 -3.02 6.26 -3.78
CA SER A 43 -4.46 6.49 -3.86
C SER A 43 -5.22 5.20 -3.59
N LEU A 44 -6.34 5.29 -2.88
CA LEU A 44 -7.22 4.16 -2.61
C LEU A 44 -7.89 3.69 -3.93
N MET A 45 -7.77 2.40 -4.25
CA MET A 45 -8.47 1.79 -5.37
C MET A 45 -9.90 1.45 -4.96
N GLN A 46 -10.88 2.16 -5.51
CA GLN A 46 -12.29 1.87 -5.25
C GLN A 46 -12.69 0.49 -5.78
N GLY A 47 -13.48 -0.26 -5.01
CA GLY A 47 -14.06 -1.54 -5.44
C GLY A 47 -13.13 -2.76 -5.38
N LYS A 48 -11.83 -2.59 -5.10
CA LYS A 48 -10.87 -3.71 -5.01
C LYS A 48 -10.65 -4.14 -3.56
N VAL A 49 -11.68 -4.77 -3.00
CA VAL A 49 -11.67 -5.32 -1.64
C VAL A 49 -11.22 -6.77 -1.71
N GLN A 50 -10.23 -7.12 -0.89
CA GLN A 50 -9.82 -8.51 -0.69
C GLN A 50 -9.98 -8.88 0.77
N SER A 51 -10.11 -10.17 1.03
CA SER A 51 -10.00 -10.70 2.39
C SER A 51 -8.87 -11.72 2.44
N VAL A 52 -8.19 -11.75 3.57
CA VAL A 52 -7.23 -12.80 3.92
C VAL A 52 -7.65 -13.40 5.24
N GLU A 53 -7.39 -14.68 5.46
CA GLU A 53 -7.60 -15.29 6.77
C GLU A 53 -6.42 -14.93 7.68
N LEU A 54 -6.71 -14.40 8.86
CA LEU A 54 -5.73 -14.13 9.90
C LEU A 54 -6.24 -14.70 11.21
N ASN A 55 -5.53 -15.70 11.76
CA ASN A 55 -5.91 -16.40 12.99
C ASN A 55 -7.32 -17.03 12.94
N GLY A 56 -7.73 -17.56 11.77
CA GLY A 56 -9.05 -18.16 11.58
C GLY A 56 -10.19 -17.18 11.30
N GLU A 57 -9.90 -15.87 11.27
CA GLU A 57 -10.90 -14.82 11.04
C GLU A 57 -10.60 -14.04 9.76
N PRO A 58 -11.63 -13.58 9.03
CA PRO A 58 -11.43 -12.78 7.82
C PRO A 58 -10.95 -11.36 8.15
N LEU A 59 -9.79 -11.00 7.62
CA LEU A 59 -9.25 -9.63 7.63
C LEU A 59 -9.47 -8.98 6.26
N TRP A 60 -10.28 -7.92 6.25
CA TRP A 60 -10.56 -7.15 5.04
C TRP A 60 -9.44 -6.16 4.73
N LEU A 61 -8.97 -6.18 3.48
CA LEU A 61 -7.89 -5.36 2.97
C LEU A 61 -8.43 -4.36 1.94
N ASP A 62 -7.93 -3.13 2.03
CA ASP A 62 -8.08 -2.09 1.01
C ASP A 62 -6.80 -2.01 0.17
N SER A 63 -6.96 -1.89 -1.15
CA SER A 63 -5.85 -1.76 -2.08
C SER A 63 -5.54 -0.30 -2.37
N PHE A 64 -4.26 0.05 -2.35
CA PHE A 64 -3.74 1.38 -2.64
C PHE A 64 -2.74 1.31 -3.79
N GLN A 65 -2.75 2.29 -4.68
CA GLN A 65 -1.94 2.29 -5.89
C GLN A 65 -1.20 3.62 -6.05
N LYS A 66 0.01 3.55 -6.59
CA LYS A 66 0.82 4.71 -6.96
C LYS A 66 1.54 4.46 -8.27
N HIS A 67 1.40 5.39 -9.21
CA HIS A 67 2.29 5.49 -10.36
C HIS A 67 3.60 6.16 -9.93
N LEU A 68 4.74 5.57 -10.29
CA LEU A 68 6.06 5.96 -9.81
C LEU A 68 6.73 7.04 -10.66
#